data_AF-A0A430HFM9-F1
#
_entry.id   AF-A0A430HFM9-F1
#
_cell.length_a   1.000
_cell.length_b   1.000
_cell.length_c   1.000
_cell.angle_alpha   90.00
_cell.angle_beta   90.00
_cell.angle_gamma   90.00
#
_symmetry.space_group_name_H-M   'P 1'
#
loop_
_entity.id
_entity.type
_entity.pdbx_description
1 polymer ?
#
loop_
_entity_poly.entity_id
_entity_poly.type
_entity_poly.pdbx_seq_one_letter_code
_entity_poly.pdbx_strand_id
1 'polypeptide(L)'
;MLSGIVRPAWGPCDNTILYTDFVLARTIEILRQASAQDDVDTAFMYFSDHGESLGEHNLYLHGAPYLIAPKQQTHVPFMLWLSDGFRERFRLDQRCLPARRQQEFSHDNICHSTLGMLGINTAVYNPGLDIFQACTREA
;
A
#
# COMPACT_ATOMS: atom_id res chain seq x y z
N MET A 1 14.49 32.75 31.88
CA MET A 1 13.52 32.83 30.78
C MET A 1 13.62 31.54 29.99
N LEU A 2 12.61 30.67 30.08
CA LEU A 2 12.54 29.40 29.35
C LEU A 2 12.11 29.72 27.91
N SER A 3 13.06 29.65 26.97
CA SER A 3 12.76 29.68 25.54
C SER A 3 12.15 28.33 25.16
N GLY A 4 10.95 28.37 24.59
CA GLY A 4 10.15 27.22 24.22
C GLY A 4 10.86 26.27 23.25
N ILE A 5 11.02 25.03 23.68
CA ILE A 5 11.18 23.90 22.78
C ILE A 5 9.75 23.44 22.44
N VAL A 6 9.20 23.97 21.34
CA VAL A 6 8.12 23.27 20.64
C VAL A 6 8.78 22.02 20.04
N ARG A 7 8.69 20.90 20.75
CA ARG A 7 8.98 19.60 20.14
C ARG A 7 7.99 19.45 19.00
N PRO A 8 8.45 19.23 17.77
CA PRO A 8 7.52 19.11 16.66
C PRO A 8 6.71 17.81 16.86
N ALA A 9 5.43 17.85 16.51
CA ALA A 9 4.45 16.80 16.81
C ALA A 9 4.70 15.45 16.12
N TRP A 10 5.82 15.29 15.40
CA TRP A 10 6.19 14.10 14.62
C TRP A 10 6.54 12.88 15.47
N GLY A 11 7.10 13.05 16.67
CA GLY A 11 7.66 11.92 17.44
C GLY A 11 6.68 10.75 17.70
N PRO A 12 5.43 10.99 18.14
CA PRO A 12 4.43 9.94 18.27
C PRO A 12 4.03 9.30 16.94
N CYS A 13 3.89 10.09 15.86
CA CYS A 13 3.56 9.56 14.53
C CYS A 13 4.70 8.71 13.97
N ASP A 14 5.95 9.11 14.15
CA ASP A 14 7.13 8.32 13.78
C ASP A 14 7.15 6.98 14.52
N ASN A 15 6.78 6.96 15.81
CA ASN A 15 6.66 5.71 16.56
C ASN A 15 5.55 4.80 16.00
N THR A 16 4.42 5.37 15.56
CA THR A 16 3.34 4.57 14.94
C THR A 16 3.76 4.00 13.58
N ILE A 17 4.59 4.71 12.81
CA ILE A 17 5.19 4.22 11.57
C ILE A 17 6.12 3.04 11.87
N LEU A 18 7.00 3.16 12.88
CA LEU A 18 7.87 2.06 13.30
C LEU A 18 7.07 0.83 13.77
N TYR A 19 5.97 1.04 14.48
CA TYR A 19 5.12 -0.07 14.91
C TYR A 19 4.36 -0.69 13.71
N THR A 20 3.94 0.12 12.75
CA THR A 20 3.35 -0.36 11.50
C THR A 20 4.35 -1.23 10.73
N ASP A 21 5.60 -0.76 10.55
CA ASP A 21 6.67 -1.54 9.94
C ASP A 21 6.85 -2.90 10.64
N PHE A 22 6.90 -2.91 11.97
CA PHE A 22 6.98 -4.14 12.77
C PHE A 22 5.81 -5.10 12.47
N VAL A 23 4.56 -4.60 12.45
CA VAL A 23 3.38 -5.42 12.16
C VAL A 23 3.43 -5.97 10.74
N LEU A 24 3.74 -5.13 9.73
CA LEU A 24 3.83 -5.56 8.34
C LEU A 24 4.93 -6.62 8.14
N ALA A 25 6.09 -6.41 8.74
CA ALA A 25 7.19 -7.37 8.71
C ALA A 25 6.77 -8.70 9.34
N ARG A 26 6.10 -8.67 10.50
CA ARG A 26 5.63 -9.88 11.16
C ARG A 26 4.57 -10.62 10.35
N THR A 27 3.66 -9.90 9.69
CA THR A 27 2.67 -10.51 8.77
C THR A 27 3.36 -11.19 7.59
N ILE A 28 4.36 -10.54 6.98
CA ILE A 28 5.13 -11.12 5.88
C ILE A 28 5.88 -12.39 6.34
N GLU A 29 6.43 -12.41 7.55
CA GLU A 29 7.06 -13.62 8.12
C GLU A 29 6.07 -14.78 8.24
N ILE A 30 4.86 -14.53 8.74
CA ILE A 30 3.81 -15.55 8.86
C ILE A 30 3.46 -16.10 7.48
N LEU A 31 3.25 -15.23 6.49
CA LEU A 31 2.90 -15.65 5.13
C LEU A 31 4.04 -16.40 4.42
N ARG A 32 5.29 -16.04 4.71
CA ARG A 32 6.48 -16.73 4.22
C ARG A 32 6.60 -18.13 4.85
N GLN A 33 6.32 -18.25 6.14
CA GLN A 33 6.31 -19.55 6.82
C GLN A 33 5.22 -20.46 6.27
N ALA A 34 4.00 -19.95 6.11
CA ALA A 34 2.90 -20.70 5.48
C ALA A 34 3.28 -21.16 4.07
N SER A 35 3.87 -20.28 3.25
CA SER A 35 4.31 -20.64 1.89
C SER A 35 5.38 -21.75 1.89
N ALA A 36 6.29 -21.76 2.86
CA ALA A 36 7.36 -22.76 2.94
C ALA A 36 6.92 -24.09 3.56
N GLN A 37 5.94 -24.07 4.48
CA GLN A 37 5.53 -25.26 5.25
C GLN A 37 4.29 -25.94 4.67
N ASP A 38 3.33 -25.16 4.20
CA ASP A 38 2.01 -25.63 3.76
C ASP A 38 1.87 -25.63 2.22
N ASP A 39 2.93 -25.27 1.49
CA ASP A 39 2.97 -25.19 0.01
C ASP A 39 1.84 -24.32 -0.57
N VAL A 40 1.57 -23.19 0.09
CA VAL A 40 0.55 -22.22 -0.34
C VAL A 40 1.17 -20.97 -0.96
N ASP A 41 0.58 -20.51 -2.06
CA ASP A 41 0.95 -19.25 -2.67
C ASP A 41 0.33 -18.08 -1.89
N THR A 42 1.17 -17.25 -1.27
CA THR A 42 0.72 -16.13 -0.44
C THR A 42 1.03 -14.78 -1.08
N ALA A 43 0.15 -13.81 -0.85
CA ALA A 43 0.35 -12.42 -1.24
C ALA A 43 -0.13 -11.51 -0.12
N PHE A 44 0.49 -10.34 -0.02
CA PHE A 44 0.15 -9.30 0.93
C PHE A 44 0.16 -7.94 0.25
N MET A 45 -0.96 -7.24 0.33
CA MET A 45 -1.13 -5.90 -0.18
C MET A 45 -1.55 -5.00 0.98
N TYR A 46 -0.74 -3.98 1.27
CA TYR A 46 -1.00 -2.99 2.30
C TYR A 46 -1.16 -1.62 1.68
N PHE A 47 -2.14 -0.87 2.16
CA PHE A 47 -2.32 0.54 1.84
C PHE A 47 -3.06 1.22 3.00
N SER A 48 -2.75 2.49 3.26
CA SER A 48 -3.50 3.27 4.25
C SER A 48 -4.84 3.70 3.68
N ASP A 49 -5.84 3.87 4.54
CA ASP A 49 -7.15 4.43 4.21
C ASP A 49 -7.09 5.94 3.98
N HIS A 50 -6.25 6.64 4.74
CA HIS A 50 -5.88 8.05 4.53
C HIS A 50 -4.54 8.36 5.19
N GLY A 51 -4.07 9.60 5.02
CA GLY A 51 -2.92 10.15 5.75
C GLY A 51 -3.35 11.07 6.90
N GLU A 52 -2.43 11.85 7.44
CA GLU A 52 -2.63 12.64 8.67
C GLU A 52 -1.92 14.00 8.56
N SER A 53 -2.58 15.08 8.98
CA SER A 53 -1.94 16.40 9.15
C SER A 53 -1.37 16.54 10.56
N LEU A 54 -0.15 17.05 10.67
CA LEU A 54 0.63 17.09 11.91
C LEU A 54 1.00 18.52 12.34
N GLY A 55 0.23 19.49 11.87
CA GLY A 55 0.35 20.92 12.19
C GLY A 55 0.67 21.81 11.00
N GLU A 56 0.77 21.27 9.78
CA GLU A 56 0.98 22.08 8.58
C GLU A 56 -0.18 23.06 8.40
N HIS A 57 0.14 24.35 8.25
CA HIS A 57 -0.86 25.42 8.13
C HIS A 57 -1.90 25.44 9.27
N ASN A 58 -1.50 25.03 10.49
CA ASN A 58 -2.38 24.85 11.66
C ASN A 58 -3.48 23.79 11.46
N LEU A 59 -3.34 22.90 10.48
CA LEU A 59 -4.21 21.75 10.32
C LEU A 59 -3.62 20.55 11.06
N TYR A 60 -4.48 19.88 11.82
CA TYR A 60 -4.16 18.67 12.56
C TYR A 60 -5.18 17.60 12.22
N LEU A 61 -4.82 16.36 12.51
CA LEU A 61 -5.66 15.19 12.28
C LEU A 61 -5.96 14.97 10.79
N HIS A 62 -7.04 14.25 10.53
CA HIS A 62 -7.60 14.00 9.21
C HIS A 62 -9.08 14.42 9.17
N GLY A 63 -9.71 14.25 8.01
CA GLY A 63 -11.13 14.55 7.81
C GLY A 63 -11.41 15.92 7.18
N ALA A 64 -10.39 16.57 6.60
CA ALA A 64 -10.63 17.71 5.73
C ALA A 64 -11.50 17.28 4.53
N PRO A 65 -12.48 18.09 4.10
CA PRO A 65 -13.24 17.78 2.89
C PRO A 65 -12.30 17.57 1.70
N TYR A 66 -12.48 16.49 0.94
CA TYR A 66 -11.52 16.04 -0.07
C TYR A 66 -11.09 17.14 -1.06
N LEU A 67 -12.02 18.03 -1.47
CA LEU A 67 -11.78 19.16 -2.37
C LEU A 67 -10.70 20.13 -1.87
N ILE A 68 -10.48 20.20 -0.56
CA ILE A 68 -9.52 21.11 0.09
C ILE A 68 -8.53 20.36 0.99
N ALA A 69 -8.56 19.03 0.99
CA ALA A 69 -7.67 18.22 1.82
C ALA A 69 -6.22 18.36 1.33
N PRO A 70 -5.25 18.58 2.22
CA PRO A 70 -3.86 18.67 1.82
C PRO A 70 -3.32 17.29 1.45
N LYS A 71 -2.19 17.26 0.72
CA LYS A 71 -1.53 16.02 0.30
C LYS A 71 -1.22 15.08 1.47
N GLN A 72 -0.95 15.62 2.64
CA GLN A 72 -0.72 14.86 3.87
C GLN A 72 -1.87 13.92 4.22
N GLN A 73 -3.12 14.28 3.90
CA GLN A 73 -4.29 13.45 4.18
C GLN A 73 -4.67 12.51 3.02
N THR A 74 -4.20 12.78 1.80
CA THR A 74 -4.64 12.07 0.58
C THR A 74 -3.54 11.22 -0.08
N HIS A 75 -2.27 11.48 0.20
CA HIS A 75 -1.14 10.71 -0.31
C HIS A 75 -0.74 9.64 0.71
N VAL A 76 -1.01 8.38 0.40
CA VAL A 76 -0.88 7.24 1.32
C VAL A 76 0.14 6.21 0.83
N PRO A 77 0.76 5.43 1.75
CA PRO A 77 1.63 4.34 1.34
C PRO A 77 0.84 3.22 0.67
N PHE A 78 1.51 2.54 -0.27
CA PHE A 78 1.09 1.27 -0.86
C PHE A 78 2.29 0.32 -0.88
N MET A 79 2.09 -0.92 -0.46
CA MET A 79 3.10 -1.98 -0.45
C MET A 79 2.50 -3.28 -1.01
N LEU A 80 3.29 -3.97 -1.81
CA LEU A 80 3.00 -5.32 -2.28
C LEU A 80 4.16 -6.25 -1.90
N TRP A 81 3.83 -7.38 -1.29
CA TRP A 81 4.72 -8.51 -1.09
C TRP A 81 4.06 -9.77 -1.65
N LEU A 82 4.83 -10.60 -2.36
CA LEU A 82 4.36 -11.85 -2.96
C LEU A 82 5.34 -12.96 -2.57
N SER A 83 4.83 -14.16 -2.27
CA SER A 83 5.68 -15.35 -2.23
C SER A 83 6.22 -15.67 -3.61
N ASP A 84 7.28 -16.48 -3.67
CA ASP A 84 7.88 -16.88 -4.95
C ASP A 84 6.87 -17.62 -5.84
N GLY A 85 6.13 -18.58 -5.27
CA GLY A 85 5.07 -19.30 -5.98
C GLY A 85 3.92 -18.40 -6.44
N PHE A 86 3.46 -17.47 -5.59
CA PHE A 86 2.43 -16.50 -6.01
C PHE A 86 2.94 -15.65 -7.19
N ARG A 87 4.18 -15.17 -7.12
CA ARG A 87 4.78 -14.34 -8.18
C ARG A 87 4.91 -15.08 -9.50
N GLU A 88 5.24 -16.37 -9.46
CA GLU A 88 5.31 -17.23 -10.65
C GLU A 88 3.93 -17.45 -11.26
N ARG A 89 2.93 -17.87 -10.46
CA ARG A 89 1.55 -18.04 -10.92
C ARG A 89 0.96 -16.74 -11.46
N PHE A 90 1.23 -15.63 -10.80
CA PHE A 90 0.75 -14.31 -11.19
C PHE A 90 1.50 -13.72 -12.41
N ARG A 91 2.65 -14.30 -12.79
CA ARG A 91 3.46 -13.90 -13.95
C ARG A 91 3.78 -12.41 -13.99
N LEU A 92 4.06 -11.84 -12.83
CA LEU A 92 4.39 -10.44 -12.67
C LEU A 92 5.83 -10.17 -13.15
N ASP A 93 5.99 -9.24 -14.10
CA ASP A 93 7.32 -8.76 -14.49
C ASP A 93 7.92 -7.92 -13.36
N GLN A 94 8.95 -8.48 -12.73
CA GLN A 94 9.63 -7.89 -11.58
C GLN A 94 10.29 -6.52 -11.88
N ARG A 95 10.50 -6.18 -13.15
CA ARG A 95 11.07 -4.88 -13.55
C ARG A 95 9.99 -3.85 -13.88
N CYS A 96 8.79 -4.29 -14.26
CA CYS A 96 7.71 -3.41 -14.68
C CYS A 96 7.14 -2.59 -13.52
N LEU A 97 6.78 -3.22 -12.41
CA LEU A 97 6.21 -2.50 -11.26
C LEU A 97 7.18 -1.45 -10.68
N PRO A 98 8.47 -1.76 -10.44
CA PRO A 98 9.43 -0.74 -10.00
C PRO A 98 9.56 0.44 -10.97
N ALA A 99 9.46 0.21 -12.28
CA ALA A 99 9.51 1.27 -13.28
C ALA A 99 8.27 2.19 -13.24
N ARG A 100 7.16 1.74 -12.65
CA ARG A 100 5.90 2.49 -12.53
C ARG A 100 5.70 3.17 -11.17
N ARG A 101 6.71 3.18 -10.29
CA ARG A 101 6.59 3.78 -8.94
C ARG A 101 6.23 5.27 -8.91
N GLN A 102 6.45 5.99 -10.00
CA GLN A 102 6.11 7.41 -10.14
C GLN A 102 4.74 7.63 -10.81
N GLN A 103 4.06 6.56 -11.23
CA GLN A 103 2.70 6.65 -11.74
C GLN A 103 1.74 6.88 -10.58
N GLU A 104 0.74 7.72 -10.79
CA GLU A 104 -0.31 7.96 -9.81
C GLU A 104 -1.32 6.81 -9.80
N PHE A 105 -1.69 6.37 -8.61
CA PHE A 105 -2.73 5.38 -8.34
C PHE A 105 -3.61 5.87 -7.18
N SER A 106 -4.83 5.35 -7.09
CA SER A 106 -5.80 5.66 -6.03
C SER A 106 -6.40 4.38 -5.45
N HIS A 107 -7.27 4.52 -4.45
CA HIS A 107 -8.04 3.38 -3.94
C HIS A 107 -8.98 2.76 -4.98
N ASP A 108 -9.33 3.48 -6.05
CA ASP A 108 -10.14 2.95 -7.16
C ASP A 108 -9.48 1.73 -7.80
N ASN A 109 -8.15 1.65 -7.72
CA ASN A 109 -7.39 0.55 -8.29
C ASN A 109 -7.47 -0.75 -7.47
N ILE A 110 -7.75 -0.67 -6.16
CA ILE A 110 -7.54 -1.79 -5.23
C ILE A 110 -8.47 -2.97 -5.55
N CYS A 111 -9.74 -2.71 -5.81
CA CYS A 111 -10.72 -3.74 -6.10
C CYS A 111 -10.35 -4.49 -7.40
N HIS A 112 -10.09 -3.75 -8.48
CA HIS A 112 -9.75 -4.34 -9.77
C HIS A 112 -8.41 -5.08 -9.73
N SER A 113 -7.41 -4.53 -9.04
CA SER A 113 -6.11 -5.19 -8.85
C SER A 113 -6.23 -6.49 -8.05
N THR A 114 -7.12 -6.54 -7.06
CA THR A 114 -7.40 -7.77 -6.29
C THR A 114 -8.07 -8.82 -7.16
N LEU A 115 -9.05 -8.43 -7.98
CA LEU A 115 -9.69 -9.33 -8.95
C LEU A 115 -8.67 -9.89 -9.95
N GLY A 116 -7.78 -9.04 -10.48
CA GLY A 116 -6.69 -9.44 -11.37
C GLY A 116 -5.70 -10.41 -10.72
N MET A 117 -5.27 -10.12 -9.48
CA MET A 117 -4.40 -11.01 -8.69
C MET A 117 -4.98 -12.40 -8.45
N LEU A 118 -6.31 -12.49 -8.31
CA LEU A 118 -7.02 -13.74 -8.09
C LEU A 118 -7.49 -14.41 -9.39
N GLY A 119 -7.28 -13.80 -10.55
CA GLY A 119 -7.73 -14.31 -11.85
C GLY A 119 -9.25 -14.39 -11.98
N ILE A 120 -9.99 -13.53 -11.28
CA ILE A 120 -11.46 -13.55 -11.27
C ILE A 120 -12.00 -12.85 -12.52
N ASN A 121 -12.73 -13.60 -13.35
CA ASN A 121 -13.45 -13.04 -14.50
C ASN A 121 -14.86 -12.61 -14.09
N THR A 122 -15.16 -11.32 -14.20
CA THR A 122 -16.46 -10.75 -13.84
C THR A 122 -16.74 -9.47 -14.63
N ALA A 123 -18.02 -9.16 -14.86
CA ALA A 123 -18.45 -7.97 -15.60
C ALA A 123 -18.04 -6.65 -14.93
N VAL A 124 -17.73 -6.66 -13.63
CA VAL A 124 -17.28 -5.47 -12.89
C VAL A 124 -15.77 -5.26 -12.98
N TYR A 125 -15.00 -6.21 -13.51
CA TYR A 125 -13.55 -6.06 -13.62
C TYR A 125 -13.21 -5.06 -14.73
N ASN A 126 -12.43 -4.04 -14.39
CA ASN A 126 -11.92 -3.05 -15.33
C ASN A 126 -10.39 -3.17 -15.39
N PRO A 127 -9.81 -3.70 -16.48
CA PRO A 127 -8.36 -3.86 -16.61
C PRO A 127 -7.61 -2.52 -16.65
N GLY A 128 -8.27 -1.42 -16.98
CA GLY A 128 -7.68 -0.08 -16.93
C GLY A 128 -7.46 0.43 -15.49
N LEU A 129 -8.11 -0.18 -14.50
CA LEU A 129 -7.95 0.13 -13.08
C LEU A 129 -7.13 -0.94 -12.33
N ASP A 130 -6.68 -2.00 -12.99
CA ASP A 130 -5.76 -2.96 -12.41
C ASP A 130 -4.32 -2.45 -12.49
N ILE A 131 -3.69 -2.23 -11.33
CA ILE A 131 -2.29 -1.80 -11.19
C ILE A 131 -1.36 -2.78 -11.90
N PHE A 132 -1.67 -4.08 -11.85
CA PHE A 132 -0.77 -5.14 -12.27
C PHE A 132 -0.95 -5.53 -13.72
N GLN A 133 -2.09 -5.22 -14.34
CA GLN A 133 -2.41 -5.68 -15.69
C GLN A 133 -1.35 -5.33 -16.74
N ALA A 134 -0.77 -4.13 -16.70
CA ALA A 134 0.29 -3.75 -17.64
C ALA A 134 1.66 -4.40 -17.33
N CYS A 135 1.78 -5.11 -16.20
CA CYS A 135 2.98 -5.77 -15.73
C CYS A 135 2.86 -7.29 -15.66
N THR A 136 1.69 -7.86 -15.93
CA THR A 136 1.48 -9.30 -16.03
C THR A 136 1.62 -9.73 -17.50
N ARG A 137 2.19 -10.91 -17.73
CA ARG A 137 2.30 -11.49 -19.08
C ARG A 137 1.11 -12.42 -19.32
N GLU A 138 0.53 -12.35 -20.52
CA GLU A 138 -0.47 -13.32 -20.95
C GLU A 138 0.15 -14.73 -21.04
N ALA A 139 -0.72 -15.75 -21.00
CA ALA A 139 -0.34 -17.15 -21.16
C ALA A 139 0.08 -17.47 -22.59
#